data_AF-A0A931HWM7-F1
#
_entry.id   AF-A0A931HWM7-F1
#
_cell.length_a   1.000
_cell.length_b   1.000
_cell.length_c   1.000
_cell.angle_alpha   90.00
_cell.angle_beta   90.00
_cell.angle_gamma   90.00
#
_symmetry.space_group_name_H-M   'P 1'
#
loop_
_entity.id
_entity.type
_entity.pdbx_description
1 polymer ?
#
loop_
_entity_poly.entity_id
_entity_poly.type
_entity_poly.pdbx_seq_one_letter_code
_entity_poly.pdbx_strand_id
1 'polypeptide(L)'
;MHYIKEYTPIFLFFAGGFIFLFLVITKYTEEAHEKEMKKNKWMKEDYYNYENPIIYRLMSSSFWIAKTMLIIAALIPIAFGMLLLWSMF
;
A
#
# COMPACT_ATOMS: atom_id res chain seq x y z
N MET A 1 18.61 17.42 25.39
CA MET A 1 19.13 16.37 24.50
C MET A 1 18.34 15.06 24.56
N HIS A 2 17.63 14.75 25.66
CA HIS A 2 16.81 13.53 25.82
C HIS A 2 15.60 13.49 24.86
N TYR A 3 14.83 14.59 24.82
CA TYR A 3 13.68 14.77 23.94
C TYR A 3 13.97 14.47 22.46
N ILE A 4 15.02 15.05 21.89
CA ILE A 4 15.37 14.88 20.46
C ILE A 4 15.57 13.40 20.09
N LYS A 5 16.15 12.59 20.98
CA LYS A 5 16.36 11.16 20.71
C LYS A 5 15.07 10.34 20.70
N GLU A 6 14.04 10.78 21.41
CA GLU A 6 12.74 10.10 21.48
C GLU A 6 11.81 10.49 20.32
N TYR A 7 11.83 11.77 19.91
CA TYR A 7 11.03 12.24 18.77
C TYR A 7 11.57 11.76 17.41
N THR A 8 12.89 11.62 17.26
CA THR A 8 13.51 11.24 15.99
C THR A 8 12.96 9.93 15.40
N PRO A 9 12.91 8.80 16.12
CA PRO A 9 12.40 7.55 15.56
C PRO A 9 10.90 7.63 15.22
N ILE A 10 10.10 8.31 16.03
CA ILE A 10 8.66 8.46 15.82
C ILE A 10 8.39 9.33 14.59
N PHE A 11 9.14 10.43 14.45
CA PHE A 11 9.08 11.30 13.28
C PHE A 11 9.50 10.58 12.00
N LEU A 12 10.57 9.78 12.04
CA LEU A 12 11.01 8.98 10.89
C LEU A 12 9.97 7.93 10.50
N PHE A 13 9.33 7.28 11.48
CA PHE A 13 8.24 6.33 11.22
C PHE A 13 7.03 7.00 10.56
N PHE A 14 6.62 8.17 11.08
CA PHE A 14 5.55 8.99 10.51
C PHE A 14 5.86 9.45 9.07
N ALA A 15 7.06 10.01 8.86
CA ALA A 15 7.55 10.41 7.55
C ALA A 15 7.63 9.23 6.58
N GLY A 16 8.06 8.06 7.06
CA GLY A 16 8.06 6.80 6.31
C GLY A 16 6.66 6.41 5.81
N GLY A 17 5.63 6.61 6.64
CA GLY A 17 4.22 6.43 6.24
C GLY A 17 3.81 7.32 5.06
N PHE A 18 4.18 8.61 5.09
CA PHE A 18 3.92 9.53 3.96
C PHE A 18 4.70 9.17 2.70
N ILE A 19 5.97 8.80 2.84
CA ILE A 19 6.80 8.36 1.71
C ILE A 19 6.17 7.12 1.06
N PHE A 20 5.74 6.16 1.87
CA PHE A 20 5.07 4.97 1.38
C PHE A 20 3.75 5.31 0.66
N LEU A 21 2.91 6.16 1.25
CA LEU A 21 1.68 6.64 0.61
C LEU A 21 1.97 7.33 -0.74
N PHE A 22 2.99 8.19 -0.78
CA PHE A 22 3.41 8.86 -2.01
C PHE A 22 3.83 7.87 -3.10
N LEU A 23 4.59 6.83 -2.75
CA LEU A 23 4.98 5.77 -3.68
C LEU A 23 3.76 4.99 -4.18
N VAL A 24 2.79 4.66 -3.32
CA VAL A 24 1.56 4.00 -3.75
C VAL A 24 0.75 4.88 -4.71
N ILE A 25 0.68 6.18 -4.48
CA ILE A 25 -0.06 7.09 -5.37
C ILE A 25 0.65 7.23 -6.73
N THR A 26 1.97 7.43 -6.72
CA THR A 26 2.74 7.85 -7.91
C THR A 26 3.40 6.71 -8.68
N LYS A 27 3.84 5.65 -8.00
CA LYS A 27 4.60 4.54 -8.59
C LYS A 27 3.78 3.28 -8.79
N TYR A 28 2.75 3.06 -7.97
CA TYR A 28 1.83 1.93 -8.16
C TYR A 28 0.79 2.27 -9.24
N THR A 29 1.22 2.08 -10.49
CA THR A 29 0.41 2.27 -11.70
C THR A 29 -0.20 0.94 -12.15
N GLU A 30 -1.24 1.02 -12.96
CA GLU A 30 -1.92 -0.15 -13.52
C GLU A 30 -0.98 -0.99 -14.39
N GLU A 31 -0.12 -0.34 -15.17
CA GLU A 31 0.93 -0.99 -15.96
C GLU A 31 1.94 -1.75 -15.10
N ALA A 32 2.37 -1.16 -13.97
CA ALA A 32 3.29 -1.81 -13.04
C ALA A 32 2.64 -3.03 -12.37
N HIS A 33 1.37 -2.90 -11.98
CA HIS A 33 0.57 -3.98 -11.42
C HIS A 33 0.41 -5.13 -12.43
N GLU A 34 -0.02 -4.83 -13.66
CA GLU A 34 -0.14 -5.84 -14.71
C GLU A 34 1.18 -6.56 -14.99
N LYS A 35 2.30 -5.83 -14.99
CA LYS A 35 3.63 -6.40 -15.23
C LYS A 35 4.02 -7.39 -14.12
N GLU A 36 3.71 -7.07 -12.86
CA GLU A 36 3.92 -7.98 -11.74
C GLU A 36 2.99 -9.20 -11.80
N MET A 37 1.71 -8.98 -12.11
CA MET A 37 0.72 -10.05 -12.27
C MET A 37 1.13 -11.03 -13.39
N LYS A 38 1.62 -10.52 -14.53
CA LYS A 38 2.13 -11.31 -15.67
C LYS A 38 3.44 -12.05 -15.36
N LYS A 39 4.26 -11.52 -14.46
CA LYS A 39 5.51 -12.15 -14.00
C LYS A 39 5.24 -13.35 -13.10
N ASN A 40 4.14 -13.34 -12.35
CA ASN A 40 3.73 -14.45 -11.51
C ASN A 40 3.20 -15.62 -12.36
N LYS A 41 4.08 -16.61 -12.62
CA LYS A 41 3.77 -17.80 -13.45
C LYS A 41 2.56 -18.60 -12.95
N TRP A 42 2.29 -18.64 -11.65
CA TRP A 42 1.12 -19.33 -11.09
C TRP A 42 -0.19 -18.77 -11.67
N MET A 43 -0.31 -17.46 -11.85
CA MET A 43 -1.57 -16.93 -12.39
C MET A 43 -1.80 -17.26 -13.86
N LYS A 44 -0.80 -17.67 -14.64
CA LYS A 44 -0.99 -17.90 -16.08
C LYS A 44 -1.98 -19.02 -16.44
N GLU A 45 -2.14 -20.04 -15.60
CA GLU A 45 -3.07 -21.15 -15.89
C GLU A 45 -4.50 -20.85 -15.46
N ASP A 46 -4.71 -20.08 -14.39
CA ASP A 46 -6.04 -19.79 -13.85
C ASP A 46 -6.63 -18.46 -14.34
N TYR A 47 -5.81 -17.45 -14.69
CA TYR A 47 -6.28 -16.08 -15.01
C TYR A 47 -7.26 -16.01 -16.19
N TYR A 48 -7.18 -16.97 -17.11
CA TYR A 48 -7.98 -17.00 -18.34
C TYR A 48 -9.11 -18.04 -18.30
N ASN A 49 -9.23 -18.83 -17.24
CA ASN A 49 -10.18 -19.96 -17.14
C ASN A 49 -11.32 -19.71 -16.15
N TYR A 50 -11.61 -18.46 -15.79
CA TYR A 50 -12.72 -18.15 -14.91
C TYR A 50 -14.06 -18.16 -15.66
N GLU A 51 -14.75 -19.30 -15.63
CA GLU A 51 -16.16 -19.40 -16.03
C GLU A 51 -17.10 -18.55 -15.14
N ASN A 52 -16.62 -18.13 -13.96
CA ASN A 52 -17.41 -17.34 -13.02
C ASN A 52 -17.26 -15.81 -13.27
N PRO A 53 -18.35 -15.10 -13.65
CA PRO A 53 -18.32 -13.68 -13.96
C PRO A 53 -17.95 -12.79 -12.76
N ILE A 54 -18.16 -13.25 -11.52
CA ILE A 54 -17.79 -12.51 -10.31
C ILE A 54 -16.26 -12.45 -10.17
N ILE A 55 -15.58 -13.58 -10.40
CA ILE A 55 -14.13 -13.68 -10.25
C ILE A 55 -13.44 -12.86 -11.34
N TYR A 56 -13.95 -12.93 -12.58
CA TYR A 56 -13.47 -12.10 -13.69
C TYR A 56 -13.59 -10.60 -13.35
N ARG A 57 -14.74 -10.18 -12.79
CA ARG A 57 -14.94 -8.78 -12.39
C ARG A 57 -13.98 -8.36 -11.28
N LEU A 58 -13.75 -9.23 -10.30
CA LEU A 58 -12.80 -8.96 -9.20
C LEU A 58 -11.36 -8.83 -9.72
N MET A 59 -10.95 -9.68 -10.66
CA MET A 59 -9.63 -9.60 -11.30
C MET A 59 -9.47 -8.38 -12.19
N SER A 60 -10.50 -8.02 -12.96
CA SER A 60 -10.50 -6.80 -13.78
C SER A 60 -10.33 -5.54 -12.93
N SER A 61 -10.81 -5.58 -11.68
CA SER A 61 -10.67 -4.49 -10.70
C SER A 61 -9.52 -4.71 -9.72
N SER A 62 -8.68 -5.73 -9.92
CA SER A 62 -7.64 -6.12 -8.96
C SER A 62 -6.64 -5.01 -8.69
N PHE A 63 -6.33 -4.19 -9.69
CA PHE A 63 -5.49 -3.00 -9.54
C PHE A 63 -6.08 -2.02 -8.51
N TRP A 64 -7.36 -1.65 -8.67
CA TRP A 64 -8.05 -0.72 -7.78
C TRP A 64 -8.19 -1.28 -6.37
N ILE A 65 -8.47 -2.59 -6.25
CA ILE A 65 -8.56 -3.27 -4.95
C ILE A 65 -7.20 -3.22 -4.25
N ALA A 66 -6.14 -3.64 -4.93
CA ALA A 66 -4.80 -3.65 -4.38
C ALA A 66 -4.31 -2.24 -4.04
N LYS A 67 -4.54 -1.26 -4.91
CA LYS A 67 -4.19 0.15 -4.66
C LYS A 67 -4.92 0.71 -3.45
N THR A 68 -6.21 0.45 -3.33
CA THR A 68 -7.00 0.85 -2.16
C THR A 68 -6.47 0.22 -0.87
N MET A 69 -6.17 -1.07 -0.89
CA MET A 69 -5.57 -1.76 0.27
C MET A 69 -4.22 -1.17 0.66
N LEU A 70 -3.36 -0.88 -0.32
CA LEU A 70 -2.05 -0.26 -0.08
C LEU A 70 -2.18 1.16 0.50
N ILE A 71 -3.16 1.94 0.05
CA ILE A 71 -3.45 3.26 0.63
C ILE A 71 -3.90 3.11 2.09
N ILE A 72 -4.83 2.19 2.38
CA ILE A 72 -5.27 1.92 3.76
C ILE A 72 -4.09 1.49 4.63
N ALA A 73 -3.23 0.60 4.14
CA ALA A 73 -2.03 0.16 4.84
C ALA A 73 -1.06 1.33 5.11
N ALA A 74 -0.94 2.27 4.18
CA ALA A 74 -0.11 3.46 4.35
C ALA A 74 -0.67 4.45 5.37
N LEU A 75 -1.99 4.51 5.55
CA LEU A 75 -2.63 5.36 6.54
C LEU A 75 -2.37 4.88 7.98
N ILE A 76 -2.13 3.59 8.20
CA ILE A 76 -1.85 3.03 9.54
C ILE A 76 -0.63 3.70 10.20
N PRO A 77 0.59 3.68 9.60
CA PRO A 77 1.76 4.33 10.21
C PRO A 77 1.62 5.85 10.30
N ILE A 78 0.87 6.49 9.39
CA ILE A 78 0.59 7.93 9.46
C ILE A 78 -0.28 8.24 10.68
N ALA A 79 -1.39 7.52 10.85
CA ALA A 79 -2.29 7.72 11.99
C ALA A 79 -1.61 7.41 13.32
N PHE A 80 -0.87 6.29 13.40
CA PHE A 80 -0.09 5.95 14.60
C PHE A 80 1.00 6.98 14.89
N GLY A 81 1.77 7.39 13.89
CA GLY A 81 2.80 8.41 14.04
C GLY A 81 2.22 9.74 14.51
N MET A 82 1.06 10.15 13.97
CA MET A 82 0.35 11.35 14.39
C MET A 82 -0.11 11.27 15.85
N LEU A 83 -0.73 10.17 16.25
CA LEU A 83 -1.18 9.96 17.64
C LEU A 83 -0.02 9.96 18.63
N LEU A 84 1.10 9.31 18.29
CA LEU A 84 2.29 9.28 19.13
C LEU A 84 2.92 10.67 19.25
N LEU A 85 3.10 11.40 18.15
CA LEU A 85 3.59 12.77 18.18
C LEU A 85 2.67 13.69 19.00
N TRP A 86 1.36 13.55 18.84
CA TRP A 86 0.36 14.30 19.61
C TRP A 86 0.43 13.99 21.10
N SER A 87 0.61 12.72 21.49
CA SER A 87 0.69 12.31 22.90
C SER A 87 1.91 12.86 23.66
N MET A 88 2.90 13.38 22.91
CA MET A 88 4.15 13.92 23.45
C MET A 88 4.15 15.47 23.53
N PHE A 89 3.03 16.12 23.15
CA PHE A 89 2.76 17.54 23.33
C PHE A 89 1.86 17.76 24.55
#